data_AF-W1PX05-F1
#
_entry.id   AF-W1PX05-F1
#
_cell.length_a   1.000
_cell.length_b   1.000
_cell.length_c   1.000
_cell.angle_alpha   90.00
_cell.angle_beta   90.00
_cell.angle_gamma   90.00
#
_symmetry.space_group_name_H-M   'P 1'
#
loop_
_entity.id
_entity.type
_entity.pdbx_description
1 polymer ?
#
loop_
_entity_poly.entity_id
_entity_poly.type
_entity_poly.pdbx_seq_one_letter_code
_entity_poly.pdbx_strand_id
1 'polypeptide(L)'
;MDCFCFYGSVGAGLSTKIWNLTEKPIDLQIRVGSILKKAHTVKPGKYKKLGCKSIYRTTMATEDGSLYMCDETCRPYVWVHERGESTRMVKQQYISIEDLRDHSDIRVCRDHVKGIITVQKKPRLDFC
;
A
#
# COMPACT_ATOMS: atom_id res chain seq x y z
N MET A 1 -12.81 19.83 3.55
CA MET A 1 -11.94 19.99 4.74
C MET A 1 -12.01 18.69 5.54
N ASP A 2 -11.71 17.54 4.90
CA ASP A 2 -12.23 16.22 5.34
C ASP A 2 -11.16 15.15 5.54
N CYS A 3 -9.88 15.51 5.47
CA CYS A 3 -8.80 14.51 5.53
C CYS A 3 -8.47 14.08 6.98
N PHE A 4 -8.78 14.91 8.00
CA PHE A 4 -8.37 14.65 9.39
C PHE A 4 -9.45 14.01 10.27
N CYS A 5 -10.73 14.37 10.10
CA CYS A 5 -11.79 13.96 11.05
C CYS A 5 -12.20 12.48 10.93
N PHE A 6 -12.06 11.84 9.76
CA PHE A 6 -12.39 10.42 9.61
C PHE A 6 -11.32 9.45 10.13
N TYR A 7 -10.06 9.89 10.27
CA TYR A 7 -8.95 9.05 10.75
C TYR A 7 -8.77 9.05 12.28
N GLY A 8 -9.50 9.92 12.99
CA GLY A 8 -9.41 10.06 14.44
C GLY A 8 -10.02 8.89 15.23
N SER A 9 -11.13 8.31 14.74
CA SER A 9 -11.91 7.33 15.52
C SER A 9 -11.96 5.92 14.90
N VAL A 10 -12.16 5.77 13.58
CA VAL A 10 -12.49 4.45 12.98
C VAL A 10 -11.27 3.73 12.39
N GLY A 11 -10.24 4.46 11.92
CA GLY A 11 -9.05 3.88 11.28
C GLY A 11 -7.84 3.65 12.21
N ALA A 12 -7.95 3.95 13.50
CA ALA A 12 -6.80 4.14 14.38
C ALA A 12 -5.98 2.88 14.69
N GLY A 13 -6.52 1.68 14.43
CA GLY A 13 -5.83 0.39 14.57
C GLY A 13 -5.95 -0.52 13.33
N LEU A 14 -6.58 -0.04 12.25
CA LEU A 14 -6.80 -0.86 11.07
C LEU A 14 -5.49 -1.08 10.32
N SER A 15 -5.31 -2.32 9.94
CA SER A 15 -4.10 -2.79 9.29
C SER A 15 -4.46 -3.89 8.30
N THR A 16 -3.79 -3.86 7.16
CA THR A 16 -4.05 -4.71 6.01
C THR A 16 -2.89 -5.64 5.81
N LYS A 17 -3.19 -6.92 5.61
CA LYS A 17 -2.18 -7.91 5.22
C LYS A 17 -2.04 -7.87 3.71
N ILE A 18 -0.86 -7.53 3.23
CA ILE A 18 -0.50 -7.66 1.83
C ILE A 18 0.25 -8.97 1.66
N TRP A 19 -0.40 -9.96 1.07
CA TRP A 19 0.12 -11.29 0.83
C TRP A 19 0.88 -11.36 -0.49
N ASN A 20 2.07 -11.93 -0.45
CA ASN A 20 2.78 -12.33 -1.65
C ASN A 20 2.43 -13.79 -1.97
N LEU A 21 1.62 -14.00 -3.00
CA LEU A 21 1.28 -15.32 -3.53
C LEU A 21 2.02 -15.61 -4.84
N THR A 22 3.03 -14.82 -5.18
CA THR A 22 3.90 -15.09 -6.33
C THR A 22 5.07 -15.99 -5.92
N GLU A 23 5.76 -16.55 -6.90
CA GLU A 23 6.94 -17.39 -6.71
C GLU A 23 8.20 -16.58 -6.36
N LYS A 24 8.17 -15.25 -6.56
CA LYS A 24 9.31 -14.35 -6.38
C LYS A 24 9.07 -13.36 -5.25
N PRO A 25 10.11 -12.81 -4.61
CA PRO A 25 9.92 -11.71 -3.69
C PRO A 25 9.26 -10.51 -4.38
N ILE A 26 8.38 -9.81 -3.66
CA ILE A 26 7.81 -8.54 -4.10
C ILE A 26 8.32 -7.42 -3.20
N ASP A 27 8.47 -6.23 -3.76
CA ASP A 27 8.82 -5.02 -3.04
C ASP A 27 7.58 -4.11 -2.98
N LEU A 28 7.29 -3.67 -1.75
CA LEU A 28 6.23 -2.75 -1.40
C LEU A 28 6.85 -1.40 -1.04
N GLN A 29 6.70 -0.43 -1.92
CA GLN A 29 7.26 0.90 -1.80
C GLN A 29 6.17 1.90 -1.41
N ILE A 30 6.25 2.44 -0.20
CA ILE A 30 5.41 3.55 0.26
C ILE A 30 5.96 4.84 -0.33
N ARG A 31 5.13 5.53 -1.11
CA ARG A 31 5.50 6.75 -1.85
C ARG A 31 4.50 7.88 -1.64
N VAL A 32 4.95 9.10 -1.91
CA VAL A 32 4.12 10.30 -2.12
C VAL A 32 4.57 10.95 -3.41
N GLY A 33 3.67 11.04 -4.38
CA GLY A 33 4.08 11.37 -5.75
C GLY A 33 5.25 10.48 -6.18
N SER A 34 6.34 11.08 -6.66
CA SER A 34 7.55 10.35 -7.07
C SER A 34 8.49 9.96 -5.93
N ILE A 35 8.31 10.48 -4.71
CA ILE A 35 9.26 10.35 -3.61
C ILE A 35 9.06 9.01 -2.88
N LEU A 36 10.12 8.21 -2.76
CA LEU A 36 10.13 7.01 -1.93
C LEU A 36 10.30 7.38 -0.46
N LYS A 37 9.33 6.98 0.38
CA LYS A 37 9.38 7.21 1.84
C LYS A 37 9.85 5.98 2.59
N LYS A 38 9.41 4.78 2.17
CA LYS A 38 9.76 3.51 2.83
C LYS A 38 9.60 2.34 1.88
N ALA A 39 10.42 1.31 2.02
CA ALA A 39 10.31 0.09 1.24
C ALA A 39 10.30 -1.16 2.13
N HIS A 40 9.59 -2.19 1.68
CA HIS A 40 9.51 -3.49 2.33
C HIS A 40 9.57 -4.60 1.29
N THR A 41 10.45 -5.58 1.50
CA THR A 41 10.45 -6.80 0.70
C THR A 41 9.61 -7.87 1.38
N VAL A 42 8.73 -8.53 0.61
CA VAL A 42 7.88 -9.63 1.08
C VAL A 42 8.27 -10.90 0.32
N LYS A 43 8.76 -11.90 1.05
CA LYS A 43 9.12 -13.22 0.49
C LYS A 43 7.88 -13.96 -0.04
N PRO A 44 8.04 -14.89 -0.99
CA PRO A 44 6.97 -15.77 -1.45
C PRO A 44 6.22 -16.44 -0.29
N GLY A 45 4.89 -16.50 -0.38
CA GLY A 45 4.03 -17.11 0.63
C GLY A 45 3.95 -16.38 1.97
N LYS A 46 4.60 -15.21 2.11
CA LYS A 46 4.55 -14.38 3.32
C LYS A 46 3.68 -13.15 3.09
N TYR A 47 3.35 -12.46 4.18
CA TYR A 47 2.64 -11.19 4.13
C TYR A 47 3.38 -10.09 4.89
N LYS A 48 3.11 -8.85 4.50
CA LYS A 48 3.46 -7.66 5.27
C LYS A 48 2.18 -6.98 5.74
N LYS A 49 2.15 -6.67 7.03
CA LYS A 49 1.06 -5.89 7.63
C LYS A 49 1.39 -4.40 7.50
N LEU A 50 0.53 -3.64 6.83
CA LEU A 50 0.64 -2.18 6.69
C LEU A 50 -0.60 -1.50 7.28
N GLY A 51 -0.41 -0.42 8.01
CA GLY A 51 -1.52 0.37 8.57
C GLY A 51 -1.63 1.72 7.88
N CYS A 52 -2.85 2.10 7.46
CA CYS A 52 -3.11 3.39 6.80
C CYS A 52 -2.64 4.56 7.66
N LYS A 53 -3.00 4.58 8.96
CA LYS A 53 -2.62 5.63 9.91
C LYS A 53 -1.11 5.72 10.14
N SER A 54 -0.43 4.58 10.20
CA SER A 54 1.04 4.56 10.34
C SER A 54 1.71 5.15 9.11
N ILE A 55 1.24 4.81 7.91
CA ILE A 55 1.78 5.36 6.67
C ILE A 55 1.52 6.87 6.62
N TYR A 56 0.28 7.30 6.89
CA TYR A 56 -0.08 8.71 6.92
C TYR A 56 0.80 9.51 7.88
N ARG A 57 0.98 9.02 9.12
CA ARG A 57 1.82 9.69 10.14
C ARG A 57 3.29 9.80 9.71
N THR A 58 3.91 8.72 9.23
CA THR A 58 5.32 8.76 8.81
C THR A 58 5.53 9.63 7.57
N THR A 59 4.48 9.78 6.77
CA THR A 59 4.56 10.50 5.51
C THR A 59 4.31 12.00 5.69
N MET A 60 3.43 12.36 6.61
CA MET A 60 3.01 13.75 6.85
C MET A 60 3.70 14.41 8.04
N ALA A 61 4.50 13.68 8.83
CA ALA A 61 5.33 14.28 9.86
C ALA A 61 6.54 14.96 9.21
N THR A 62 6.62 16.29 9.32
CA THR A 62 7.86 17.05 9.16
C THR A 62 8.73 16.91 10.41
N GLU A 63 10.01 17.26 10.29
CA GLU A 63 10.93 17.35 11.44
C GLU A 63 10.41 18.33 12.51
N ASP A 64 9.58 19.31 12.11
CA ASP A 64 8.98 20.34 12.97
C ASP A 64 7.56 20.00 13.49
N GLY A 65 7.03 18.81 13.21
CA GLY A 65 5.71 18.37 13.71
C GLY A 65 4.50 19.04 13.04
N SER A 66 4.70 19.82 11.98
CA SER A 66 3.64 20.44 11.20
C SER A 66 3.09 19.46 10.14
N LEU A 67 1.79 19.17 10.20
CA LEU A 67 1.12 18.31 9.22
C LEU A 67 0.85 19.12 7.95
N TYR A 68 1.50 18.76 6.84
CA TYR A 68 1.12 19.31 5.54
C TYR A 68 -0.37 19.04 5.31
N MET A 69 -1.14 20.12 5.11
CA MET A 69 -2.42 20.06 4.42
C MET A 69 -2.12 19.59 3.00
N CYS A 70 -2.03 18.28 2.83
CA CYS A 70 -1.77 17.68 1.53
C CYS A 70 -2.97 17.93 0.64
N ASP A 71 -2.74 18.68 -0.44
CA ASP A 71 -3.56 18.64 -1.64
C ASP A 71 -3.77 17.17 -2.10
N GLU A 72 -4.79 16.90 -2.90
CA GLU A 72 -5.13 15.54 -3.36
C GLU A 72 -3.94 14.83 -4.04
N THR A 73 -3.01 15.62 -4.60
CA THR A 73 -1.77 15.19 -5.26
C THR A 73 -0.72 14.58 -4.32
N CYS A 74 -0.82 14.80 -3.01
CA CYS A 74 0.15 14.32 -2.00
C CYS A 74 -0.35 13.11 -1.20
N ARG A 75 -1.34 12.37 -1.70
CA ARG A 75 -1.84 11.16 -1.04
C ARG A 75 -0.79 10.05 -1.13
N PRO A 76 -0.40 9.44 0.01
CA PRO A 76 0.51 8.32 -0.03
C PRO A 76 -0.12 7.13 -0.78
N TYR A 77 0.73 6.29 -1.35
CA TYR A 77 0.29 5.03 -1.95
C TYR A 77 1.40 3.98 -1.82
N VAL A 78 1.04 2.71 -1.97
CA VAL A 78 1.99 1.59 -1.97
C VAL A 78 2.15 1.11 -3.40
N TRP A 79 3.33 1.33 -3.97
CA TRP A 79 3.72 0.77 -5.24
C TRP A 79 4.24 -0.66 -5.04
N VAL A 80 3.62 -1.61 -5.74
CA VAL A 80 3.98 -3.03 -5.74
C VAL A 80 4.76 -3.35 -7.00
N HIS A 81 5.92 -3.97 -6.85
CA HIS A 81 6.64 -4.58 -7.96
C HIS A 81 7.25 -5.93 -7.57
N GLU A 82 7.32 -6.84 -8.53
CA GLU A 82 8.05 -8.09 -8.35
C GLU A 82 9.56 -7.83 -8.48
N ARG A 83 10.37 -8.57 -7.70
CA ARG A 83 11.83 -8.48 -7.76
C ARG A 83 12.38 -9.48 -8.77
N GLY A 84 13.17 -8.99 -9.71
CA GLY A 84 13.88 -9.79 -10.73
C GLY A 84 14.01 -9.04 -12.05
N GLU A 85 14.89 -9.53 -12.93
CA GLU A 85 15.00 -9.04 -14.30
C GLU A 85 13.76 -9.48 -15.09
N SER A 86 12.76 -8.60 -15.14
CA SER A 86 11.75 -8.69 -16.18
C SER A 86 12.27 -7.94 -17.39
N THR A 87 12.53 -8.66 -18.49
CA THR A 87 12.89 -8.07 -19.79
C THR A 87 11.75 -7.26 -20.41
N ARG A 88 10.55 -7.32 -19.83
CA ARG A 88 9.35 -6.62 -20.27
C ARG A 88 8.94 -5.60 -19.22
N MET A 89 8.55 -4.40 -19.65
CA MET A 89 7.92 -3.40 -18.79
C MET A 89 6.67 -4.01 -18.14
N VAL A 90 6.77 -4.37 -16.86
CA VAL A 90 5.66 -4.98 -16.13
C VAL A 90 4.69 -3.87 -15.75
N LYS A 91 3.39 -4.10 -16.00
CA LYS A 91 2.34 -3.19 -15.55
C LYS A 91 2.45 -3.04 -14.03
N GLN A 92 2.87 -1.85 -13.61
CA GLN A 92 3.00 -1.48 -12.22
C GLN A 92 1.61 -1.50 -11.56
N GLN A 93 1.54 -1.97 -10.33
CA GLN A 93 0.30 -1.97 -9.54
C GLN A 93 0.50 -1.12 -8.31
N TYR A 94 -0.49 -0.30 -7.98
CA TYR A 94 -0.49 0.50 -6.77
C TYR A 94 -1.69 0.14 -5.88
N ILE A 95 -1.49 0.29 -4.58
CA ILE A 95 -2.51 0.14 -3.55
C ILE A 95 -2.67 1.52 -2.90
N SER A 96 -3.88 2.07 -2.97
CA SER A 96 -4.19 3.36 -2.36
C SER A 96 -4.26 3.25 -0.83
N ILE A 97 -4.30 4.39 -0.14
CA ILE A 97 -4.47 4.39 1.33
C ILE A 97 -5.89 4.00 1.70
N GLU A 98 -6.86 4.37 0.87
CA GLU A 98 -8.25 3.95 0.94
C GLU A 98 -8.35 2.42 0.86
N ASP A 99 -7.58 1.79 -0.04
CA ASP A 99 -7.54 0.33 -0.09
C ASP A 99 -7.04 -0.30 1.22
N LEU A 100 -6.05 0.30 1.89
CA LEU A 100 -5.56 -0.17 3.19
C LEU A 100 -6.57 0.10 4.33
N ARG A 101 -7.40 1.13 4.19
CA ARG A 101 -8.48 1.40 5.13
C ARG A 101 -9.61 0.38 4.95
N ASP A 102 -10.02 0.14 3.71
CA ASP A 102 -11.28 -0.53 3.38
C ASP A 102 -11.12 -2.06 3.21
N HIS A 103 -9.89 -2.57 3.07
CA HIS A 103 -9.63 -4.00 2.86
C HIS A 103 -8.76 -4.60 3.98
N SER A 104 -9.12 -5.79 4.47
CA SER A 104 -8.36 -6.51 5.50
C SER A 104 -7.16 -7.24 4.90
N ASP A 105 -7.34 -7.75 3.69
CA ASP A 105 -6.39 -8.59 2.99
C ASP A 105 -6.30 -8.15 1.53
N ILE A 106 -5.06 -7.98 1.08
CA ILE A 106 -4.73 -7.72 -0.32
C ILE A 106 -3.78 -8.82 -0.76
N ARG A 107 -4.06 -9.46 -1.88
CA ARG A 107 -3.30 -10.59 -2.41
C ARG A 107 -2.64 -10.18 -3.71
N VAL A 108 -1.32 -10.30 -3.75
CA VAL A 108 -0.51 -10.09 -4.95
C VAL A 108 -0.27 -11.45 -5.59
N CYS A 109 -0.81 -11.65 -6.78
CA CYS A 109 -0.77 -12.92 -7.52
C CYS A 109 -0.07 -12.71 -8.87
N ARG A 110 0.61 -13.74 -9.37
CA ARG A 110 1.17 -13.72 -10.73
C ARG A 110 0.13 -14.24 -11.72
N ASP A 111 -0.15 -13.46 -12.75
CA ASP A 111 -0.89 -13.91 -13.91
C ASP A 111 0.13 -14.56 -14.87
N HIS A 112 0.14 -15.88 -14.94
CA HIS A 112 1.08 -16.64 -15.77
C HIS A 112 0.80 -16.48 -17.27
N VAL A 113 -0.43 -16.15 -17.66
CA VAL A 113 -0.81 -15.95 -19.07
C VAL A 113 -0.28 -14.60 -19.55
N LYS A 114 -0.45 -13.55 -18.73
CA LYS A 114 -0.03 -12.18 -19.07
C LYS A 114 1.41 -11.89 -18.67
N GLY A 115 2.02 -12.72 -17.82
CA GLY A 115 3.36 -12.51 -17.28
C GLY A 115 3.46 -11.28 -16.36
N ILE A 116 2.35 -10.81 -15.78
CA ILE A 116 2.29 -9.64 -14.91
C ILE A 116 1.82 -10.01 -13.51
N ILE A 117 2.02 -9.10 -12.55
CA ILE A 117 1.38 -9.19 -11.23
C ILE A 117 -0.01 -8.56 -11.23
N THR A 118 -0.90 -9.11 -10.42
CA THR A 118 -2.27 -8.64 -10.20
C THR A 118 -2.51 -8.47 -8.70
N VAL A 119 -3.37 -7.52 -8.35
CA VAL A 119 -3.72 -7.20 -6.96
C VAL A 119 -5.20 -7.48 -6.75
N GLN A 120 -5.52 -8.40 -5.84
CA GLN A 120 -6.88 -8.74 -5.45
C GLN A 120 -7.15 -8.21 -4.04
N LYS A 121 -8.28 -7.57 -3.82
CA LYS A 121 -8.59 -6.89 -2.55
C LYS A 121 -9.81 -7.53 -1.90
N LYS A 122 -9.72 -7.87 -0.62
CA LYS A 122 -10.81 -8.44 0.17
C LYS A 122 -11.40 -7.36 1.10
N PRO A 123 -12.65 -6.93 0.90
CA PRO A 123 -13.27 -5.90 1.74
C PRO A 123 -13.28 -6.31 3.21
N ARG A 124 -13.18 -5.33 4.11
CA ARG A 124 -13.45 -5.54 5.54
C ARG A 124 -14.94 -5.79 5.74
N LEU A 125 -15.27 -6.78 6.56
CA LEU A 125 -16.67 -7.09 6.89
C LEU A 125 -17.29 -6.01 7.80
N ASP A 126 -16.46 -5.29 8.54
CA ASP A 126 -16.88 -4.30 9.55
C ASP A 126 -17.39 -2.96 8.97
N PHE A 127 -17.43 -2.83 7.63
CA PHE A 127 -17.83 -1.62 6.90
C PHE A 127 -19.02 -1.86 5.95
N CYS A 128 -19.75 -2.97 6.12
CA CYS A 128 -20.96 -3.30 5.35
C CYS A 128 -22.22 -3.02 6.16
#